data_AF-A0A382YLE5-F1
#
_entry.id   AF-A0A382YLE5-F1
#
_cell.length_a   1.000
_cell.length_b   1.000
_cell.length_c   1.000
_cell.angle_alpha   90.00
_cell.angle_beta   90.00
_cell.angle_gamma   90.00
#
_symmetry.space_group_name_H-M   'P 1'
#
loop_
_entity.id
_entity.type
_entity.pdbx_description
1 polymer ?
#
loop_
_entity_poly.entity_id
_entity_poly.type
_entity_poly.pdbx_seq_one_letter_code
_entity_poly.pdbx_strand_id
1 'polypeptide(L)'
;IEGCLIDFDELKRQLPDLVDEFMNLFRGINMDNLAACLKHIEKNKLESVVLDVFKKMQLTYETIAPDPFVLEFHDAYKMATQIVLAWKQMSNDGEPAVDKEYLANTQKLIQEHVDVSAINQAAPIFVVDDNYLRRIDELPSDPVQKQMLIEKRLRSVIVVRLGNLPVYKTLMERLDAIIEQKDLDTQQSIGLLTELTGEVNEAMKEEADLKQSKGELAINQLVAGKTNYAKPDELATRLTNIIAEHTFPGWQNQPSVQATIKR
;
A
#
# COMPACT_ATOMS: atom_id res chain seq x y z
N ILE A 1 -3.51 13.35 39.23
CA ILE A 1 -3.35 12.33 38.17
C ILE A 1 -4.53 11.39 38.37
N GLU A 2 -5.68 11.75 37.80
CA GLU A 2 -6.87 10.88 37.83
C GLU A 2 -6.59 9.70 36.91
N GLY A 3 -6.65 8.50 37.51
CA GLY A 3 -6.29 7.26 36.85
C GLY A 3 -7.23 6.95 35.70
N CYS A 4 -6.64 6.69 34.54
CA CYS A 4 -7.26 5.86 33.52
C CYS A 4 -7.40 4.45 34.12
N LEU A 5 -8.51 4.21 34.81
CA LEU A 5 -8.85 2.88 35.30
C LEU A 5 -9.30 2.09 34.08
N ILE A 6 -8.36 1.36 33.47
CA ILE A 6 -8.68 0.39 32.44
C ILE A 6 -9.59 -0.66 33.09
N ASP A 7 -10.83 -0.75 32.63
CA ASP A 7 -11.77 -1.78 33.08
C ASP A 7 -11.41 -3.10 32.38
N PHE A 8 -10.59 -3.90 33.06
CA PHE A 8 -10.14 -5.19 32.56
C PHE A 8 -11.29 -6.18 32.34
N ASP A 9 -12.35 -6.11 33.15
CA ASP A 9 -13.50 -7.02 33.01
C ASP A 9 -14.35 -6.65 31.79
N GLU A 10 -14.42 -5.35 31.46
CA GLU A 10 -15.00 -4.89 30.19
C GLU A 10 -14.17 -5.37 28.99
N LEU A 11 -12.83 -5.25 29.03
CA LEU A 11 -11.97 -5.74 27.94
C LEU A 11 -12.10 -7.26 27.73
N LYS A 12 -12.18 -8.05 28.81
CA LYS A 12 -12.42 -9.50 28.73
C LYS A 12 -13.79 -9.85 28.16
N ARG A 13 -14.79 -8.98 28.32
CA ARG A 13 -16.10 -9.13 27.66
C ARG A 13 -16.06 -8.73 26.18
N GLN A 14 -15.24 -7.75 25.81
CA GLN A 14 -15.14 -7.26 24.44
C GLN A 14 -14.27 -8.14 23.53
N LEU A 15 -13.21 -8.78 24.05
CA LEU A 15 -12.31 -9.59 23.22
C LEU A 15 -13.03 -10.73 22.46
N PRO A 16 -13.91 -11.55 23.08
CA PRO A 16 -14.67 -12.57 22.37
C PRO A 16 -15.51 -11.97 21.23
N ASP A 17 -16.20 -10.85 21.47
CA ASP A 17 -17.04 -10.19 20.47
C ASP A 17 -16.21 -9.72 19.26
N LEU A 18 -15.02 -9.15 19.50
CA LEU A 18 -14.10 -8.72 18.44
C LEU A 18 -13.53 -9.90 17.64
N VAL A 19 -13.22 -11.00 18.32
CA VAL A 19 -12.77 -12.24 17.67
C VAL A 19 -13.89 -12.79 16.79
N ASP A 20 -15.09 -12.91 17.32
CA ASP A 20 -16.26 -13.40 16.59
C ASP A 20 -16.60 -12.48 15.41
N GLU A 21 -16.55 -11.15 15.60
CA GLU A 21 -16.72 -10.17 14.53
C GLU A 21 -15.71 -10.41 13.41
N PHE A 22 -14.42 -10.54 13.73
CA PHE A 22 -13.36 -10.79 12.76
C PHE A 22 -13.57 -12.11 12.01
N MET A 23 -13.84 -13.21 12.72
CA MET A 23 -14.05 -14.53 12.13
C MET A 23 -15.27 -14.57 11.21
N ASN A 24 -16.33 -13.85 11.59
CA ASN A 24 -17.54 -13.77 10.78
C ASN A 24 -17.35 -13.06 9.43
N LEU A 25 -16.34 -12.18 9.30
CA LEU A 25 -15.98 -11.57 8.01
C LEU A 25 -15.57 -12.63 6.96
N PHE A 26 -15.07 -13.78 7.41
CA PHE A 26 -14.59 -14.88 6.58
C PHE A 26 -15.50 -16.11 6.64
N ARG A 27 -16.75 -15.97 7.10
CA ARG A 27 -17.70 -17.09 7.20
C ARG A 27 -17.86 -17.79 5.85
N GLY A 28 -17.59 -19.09 5.82
CA GLY A 28 -17.66 -19.92 4.61
C GLY A 28 -16.40 -19.89 3.74
N ILE A 29 -15.35 -19.18 4.16
CA ILE A 29 -14.03 -19.20 3.55
C ILE A 29 -13.11 -20.07 4.41
N ASN A 30 -12.28 -20.90 3.77
CA ASN A 30 -11.23 -21.62 4.48
C ASN A 30 -10.11 -20.63 4.86
N MET A 31 -10.01 -20.28 6.13
CA MET A 31 -9.06 -19.27 6.63
C MET A 31 -7.60 -19.73 6.60
N ASP A 32 -7.36 -21.05 6.58
CA ASP A 32 -6.01 -21.60 6.36
C ASP A 32 -5.50 -21.33 4.94
N ASN A 33 -6.40 -21.06 4.00
CA ASN A 33 -6.05 -20.66 2.64
C ASN A 33 -5.98 -19.13 2.54
N LEU A 34 -4.81 -18.56 2.85
CA LEU A 34 -4.57 -17.12 2.79
C LEU A 34 -4.95 -16.53 1.43
N ALA A 35 -4.63 -17.19 0.31
CA ALA A 35 -5.01 -16.70 -1.03
C ALA A 35 -6.54 -16.56 -1.20
N ALA A 36 -7.32 -17.47 -0.63
CA ALA A 36 -8.78 -17.37 -0.62
C ALA A 36 -9.28 -16.21 0.25
N CYS A 37 -8.68 -16.01 1.43
CA CYS A 37 -8.96 -14.86 2.28
C CYS A 37 -8.68 -13.53 1.57
N LEU A 38 -7.50 -13.38 0.98
CA LEU A 38 -7.11 -12.14 0.28
C LEU A 38 -8.09 -11.83 -0.86
N LYS A 39 -8.42 -12.82 -1.70
CA LYS A 39 -9.42 -12.65 -2.77
C LYS A 39 -10.80 -12.28 -2.22
N HIS A 40 -11.20 -12.84 -1.08
CA HIS A 40 -12.46 -12.51 -0.43
C HIS A 40 -12.50 -11.08 0.09
N ILE A 41 -11.40 -10.60 0.69
CA ILE A 41 -11.29 -9.20 1.16
C ILE A 41 -11.42 -8.25 -0.03
N GLU A 42 -10.68 -8.49 -1.11
CA GLU A 42 -10.68 -7.63 -2.30
C GLU A 42 -12.06 -7.63 -2.97
N LYS A 43 -12.61 -8.80 -3.28
CA LYS A 43 -13.89 -8.95 -3.97
C LYS A 43 -15.05 -8.26 -3.25
N ASN A 44 -15.06 -8.35 -1.91
CA ASN A 44 -16.15 -7.80 -1.09
C ASN A 44 -15.80 -6.44 -0.49
N LYS A 45 -14.65 -5.85 -0.85
CA LYS A 45 -14.17 -4.56 -0.36
C LYS A 45 -14.14 -4.46 1.17
N LEU A 46 -13.68 -5.54 1.83
CA LEU A 46 -13.69 -5.68 3.29
C LEU A 46 -12.46 -5.06 3.96
N GLU A 47 -11.50 -4.53 3.19
CA GLU A 47 -10.22 -4.02 3.69
C GLU A 47 -10.36 -3.13 4.94
N SER A 48 -11.16 -2.06 4.86
CA SER A 48 -11.33 -1.13 5.98
C SER A 48 -11.84 -1.84 7.24
N VAL A 49 -12.87 -2.68 7.09
CA VAL A 49 -13.49 -3.37 8.23
C VAL A 49 -12.54 -4.39 8.84
N VAL A 50 -11.84 -5.17 8.01
CA VAL A 50 -10.84 -6.15 8.46
C VAL A 50 -9.74 -5.46 9.27
N LEU A 51 -9.18 -4.36 8.75
CA LEU A 51 -8.10 -3.63 9.42
C LEU A 51 -8.59 -2.95 10.71
N ASP A 52 -9.79 -2.36 10.70
CA ASP A 52 -10.35 -1.68 11.86
C ASP A 52 -10.68 -2.65 13.00
N VAL A 53 -11.33 -3.77 12.70
CA VAL A 53 -11.64 -4.82 13.69
C VAL A 53 -10.35 -5.43 14.23
N PHE A 54 -9.38 -5.73 13.36
CA PHE A 54 -8.09 -6.25 13.80
C PHE A 54 -7.35 -5.28 14.73
N LYS A 55 -7.33 -3.99 14.41
CA LYS A 55 -6.66 -2.98 15.24
C LYS A 55 -7.27 -2.90 16.64
N LYS A 56 -8.60 -2.94 16.75
CA LYS A 56 -9.30 -2.99 18.05
C LYS A 56 -8.98 -4.29 18.79
N MET A 57 -9.06 -5.43 18.11
CA MET A 57 -8.74 -6.74 18.67
C MET A 57 -7.30 -6.81 19.18
N GLN A 58 -6.33 -6.30 18.42
CA GLN A 58 -4.93 -6.22 18.84
C GLN A 58 -4.77 -5.38 20.11
N LEU A 59 -5.33 -4.18 20.14
CA LEU A 59 -5.24 -3.31 21.31
C LEU A 59 -5.83 -4.00 22.55
N THR A 60 -7.02 -4.60 22.43
CA THR A 60 -7.68 -5.32 23.52
C THR A 60 -6.87 -6.53 23.97
N TYR A 61 -6.44 -7.39 23.05
CA TYR A 61 -5.66 -8.59 23.33
C TYR A 61 -4.35 -8.26 24.06
N GLU A 62 -3.61 -7.26 23.55
CA GLU A 62 -2.33 -6.82 24.13
C GLU A 62 -2.49 -6.15 25.48
N THR A 63 -3.61 -5.44 25.71
CA THR A 63 -3.89 -4.80 27.00
C THR A 63 -4.22 -5.83 28.07
N ILE A 64 -4.91 -6.92 27.71
CA ILE A 64 -5.24 -8.01 28.64
C ILE A 64 -4.01 -8.89 28.92
N ALA A 65 -3.13 -9.09 27.92
CA ALA A 65 -1.89 -9.82 28.11
C ALA A 65 -1.03 -9.18 29.24
N PRO A 66 -0.47 -9.98 30.17
CA PRO A 66 -0.23 -11.42 30.09
C PRO A 66 -1.28 -12.32 30.77
N ASP A 67 -2.50 -11.85 31.04
CA ASP A 67 -3.52 -12.66 31.70
C ASP A 67 -3.85 -13.94 30.89
N PRO A 68 -3.88 -15.14 31.51
CA PRO A 68 -4.13 -16.41 30.81
C PRO A 68 -5.44 -16.47 30.01
N PHE A 69 -6.42 -15.61 30.30
CA PHE A 69 -7.66 -15.50 29.55
C PHE A 69 -7.44 -15.38 28.02
N VAL A 70 -6.39 -14.68 27.60
CA VAL A 70 -6.10 -14.47 26.16
C VAL A 70 -5.65 -15.74 25.44
N LEU A 71 -5.27 -16.80 26.18
CA LEU A 71 -4.83 -18.07 25.61
C LEU A 71 -5.98 -18.79 24.88
N GLU A 72 -7.22 -18.61 25.34
CA GLU A 72 -8.41 -19.17 24.68
C GLU A 72 -8.62 -18.61 23.26
N PHE A 73 -8.11 -17.40 23.00
CA PHE A 73 -8.24 -16.71 21.73
C PHE A 73 -6.94 -16.72 20.91
N HIS A 74 -5.90 -17.41 21.37
CA HIS A 74 -4.57 -17.32 20.76
C HIS A 74 -4.56 -17.77 19.30
N ASP A 75 -5.17 -18.90 18.97
CA ASP A 75 -5.21 -19.43 17.60
C ASP A 75 -6.00 -18.52 16.66
N ALA A 76 -7.13 -18.00 17.16
CA ALA A 76 -7.96 -17.04 16.43
C ALA A 76 -7.19 -15.74 16.15
N TYR A 77 -6.53 -15.21 17.17
CA TYR A 77 -5.73 -13.99 17.07
C TYR A 77 -4.52 -14.16 16.14
N LYS A 78 -3.87 -15.33 16.19
CA LYS A 78 -2.80 -15.71 15.27
C LYS A 78 -3.30 -15.74 13.83
N MET A 79 -4.40 -16.44 13.56
CA MET A 79 -4.98 -16.54 12.21
C MET A 79 -5.33 -15.15 11.64
N ALA A 80 -5.96 -14.30 12.45
CA ALA A 80 -6.27 -12.93 12.07
C ALA A 80 -4.99 -12.12 11.75
N THR A 81 -3.95 -12.27 12.57
CA THR A 81 -2.65 -11.65 12.34
C THR A 81 -2.03 -12.12 11.02
N GLN A 82 -2.10 -13.41 10.69
CA GLN A 82 -1.60 -13.94 9.42
C GLN A 82 -2.31 -13.35 8.22
N ILE A 83 -3.64 -13.26 8.26
CA ILE A 83 -4.44 -12.68 7.17
C ILE A 83 -4.12 -11.20 6.97
N VAL A 84 -4.06 -10.42 8.06
CA VAL A 84 -3.76 -8.98 7.99
C VAL A 84 -2.32 -8.74 7.53
N LEU A 85 -1.37 -9.55 8.00
CA LEU A 85 0.02 -9.46 7.58
C LEU A 85 0.16 -9.77 6.08
N ALA A 86 -0.50 -10.84 5.59
CA ALA A 86 -0.53 -11.16 4.17
C ALA A 86 -1.19 -10.06 3.33
N TRP A 87 -2.28 -9.45 3.84
CA TRP A 87 -2.94 -8.33 3.18
C TRP A 87 -2.02 -7.12 3.03
N LYS A 88 -1.44 -6.65 4.15
CA LYS A 88 -0.48 -5.53 4.16
C LYS A 88 0.73 -5.83 3.26
N GLN A 89 1.21 -7.07 3.25
CA GLN A 89 2.35 -7.47 2.44
C GLN A 89 2.14 -7.25 0.94
N MET A 90 0.91 -7.34 0.42
CA MET A 90 0.63 -7.07 -1.00
C MET A 90 0.99 -5.63 -1.42
N SER A 91 0.86 -4.67 -0.49
CA SER A 91 1.13 -3.25 -0.73
C SER A 91 2.54 -2.82 -0.33
N ASN A 92 3.33 -3.66 0.34
CA ASN A 92 4.66 -3.27 0.82
C ASN A 92 5.76 -3.42 -0.24
N ASP A 93 6.41 -2.34 -0.64
CA ASP A 93 7.52 -2.40 -1.60
C ASP A 93 8.83 -2.88 -0.95
N GLY A 94 9.32 -4.07 -1.32
CA GLY A 94 10.63 -4.59 -0.91
C GLY A 94 10.82 -5.07 0.54
N GLU A 95 10.04 -4.60 1.51
CA GLU A 95 10.19 -4.98 2.93
C GLU A 95 9.00 -5.83 3.43
N PRO A 96 9.24 -6.85 4.29
CA PRO A 96 8.15 -7.58 4.94
C PRO A 96 7.20 -6.64 5.67
N ALA A 97 5.91 -6.96 5.69
CA ALA A 97 4.90 -6.16 6.38
C ALA A 97 4.91 -6.31 7.91
N VAL A 98 6.09 -6.48 8.52
CA VAL A 98 6.23 -6.38 9.97
C VAL A 98 6.29 -4.90 10.34
N ASP A 99 5.11 -4.31 10.40
CA ASP A 99 4.89 -2.90 10.64
C ASP A 99 5.34 -2.47 12.05
N LYS A 100 5.81 -1.23 12.19
CA LYS A 100 5.98 -0.58 13.50
C LYS A 100 4.66 -0.39 14.25
N GLU A 101 3.54 -0.48 13.53
CA GLU A 101 2.19 -0.45 14.13
C GLU A 101 1.88 -1.68 14.99
N TYR A 102 2.56 -2.82 14.80
CA TYR A 102 2.31 -3.98 15.65
C TYR A 102 2.86 -3.74 17.06
N LEU A 103 2.00 -3.97 18.06
CA LEU A 103 2.39 -3.95 19.46
C LEU A 103 3.28 -5.16 19.82
N ALA A 104 3.96 -5.10 20.96
CA ALA A 104 5.10 -5.95 21.27
C ALA A 104 4.76 -7.45 21.33
N ASN A 105 3.60 -7.83 21.89
CA ASN A 105 3.22 -9.24 21.94
C ASN A 105 2.85 -9.77 20.56
N THR A 106 2.27 -8.94 19.69
CA THR A 106 1.94 -9.29 18.32
C THR A 106 3.20 -9.47 17.49
N GLN A 107 4.20 -8.60 17.65
CA GLN A 107 5.50 -8.77 17.00
C GLN A 107 6.15 -10.10 17.41
N LYS A 108 6.09 -10.44 18.71
CA LYS A 108 6.59 -11.71 19.22
C LYS A 108 5.81 -12.90 18.65
N LEU A 109 4.48 -12.82 18.61
CA LEU A 109 3.61 -13.83 17.99
C LEU A 109 3.96 -14.04 16.51
N ILE A 110 4.21 -12.96 15.77
CA ILE A 110 4.63 -13.04 14.36
C ILE A 110 5.97 -13.78 14.25
N GLN A 111 6.95 -13.42 15.08
CA GLN A 111 8.27 -14.06 15.06
C GLN A 111 8.23 -15.55 15.44
N GLU A 112 7.41 -15.93 16.41
CA GLU A 112 7.42 -17.28 17.00
C GLU A 112 6.45 -18.24 16.32
N HIS A 113 5.34 -17.75 15.78
CA HIS A 113 4.20 -18.61 15.43
C HIS A 113 3.62 -18.38 14.04
N VAL A 114 3.92 -17.26 13.37
CA VAL A 114 3.40 -17.00 12.02
C VAL A 114 4.26 -17.70 10.97
N ASP A 115 3.60 -18.47 10.10
CA ASP A 115 4.24 -19.10 8.96
C ASP A 115 4.50 -18.06 7.86
N VAL A 116 5.72 -17.50 7.87
CA VAL A 116 6.20 -16.55 6.86
C VAL A 116 6.23 -17.17 5.46
N SER A 117 6.44 -18.50 5.34
CA SER A 117 6.42 -19.18 4.04
C SER A 117 5.03 -19.17 3.43
N ALA A 118 4.00 -19.49 4.22
CA ALA A 118 2.61 -19.43 3.76
C ALA A 118 2.21 -18.01 3.31
N ILE A 119 2.67 -16.99 4.04
CA ILE A 119 2.44 -15.58 3.68
C ILE A 119 3.15 -15.24 2.36
N ASN A 120 4.43 -15.62 2.22
CA ASN A 120 5.19 -15.34 0.99
C ASN A 120 4.62 -16.08 -0.23
N GLN A 121 4.01 -17.25 -0.06
CA GLN A 121 3.31 -17.95 -1.13
C GLN A 121 2.02 -17.22 -1.54
N ALA A 122 1.28 -16.66 -0.57
CA ALA A 122 0.04 -15.94 -0.84
C ALA A 122 0.28 -14.50 -1.35
N ALA A 123 1.31 -13.83 -0.84
CA ALA A 123 1.64 -12.45 -1.12
C ALA A 123 3.17 -12.27 -1.20
N PRO A 124 3.83 -12.62 -2.32
CA PRO A 124 5.28 -12.49 -2.42
C PRO A 124 5.78 -11.05 -2.22
N ILE A 125 6.96 -10.92 -1.63
CA ILE A 125 7.65 -9.63 -1.51
C ILE A 125 8.45 -9.39 -2.80
N PHE A 126 8.12 -8.33 -3.52
CA PHE A 126 8.90 -7.90 -4.68
C PHE A 126 9.00 -6.39 -4.80
N VAL A 127 9.99 -5.92 -5.54
CA VAL A 127 10.23 -4.49 -5.75
C VAL A 127 9.75 -4.14 -7.16
N VAL A 128 9.11 -2.99 -7.30
CA VAL A 128 8.84 -2.41 -8.62
C VAL A 128 10.14 -1.75 -9.12
N ASP A 129 10.95 -2.52 -9.83
CA ASP A 129 12.24 -2.11 -10.38
C ASP A 129 12.48 -2.67 -11.80
N ASP A 130 13.69 -2.49 -12.33
CA ASP A 130 14.11 -3.00 -13.64
C ASP A 130 13.98 -4.53 -13.81
N ASN A 131 13.98 -5.28 -12.72
CA ASN A 131 13.82 -6.72 -12.75
C ASN A 131 12.36 -7.14 -12.54
N TYR A 132 11.43 -6.20 -12.29
CA TYR A 132 10.02 -6.48 -12.06
C TYR A 132 9.42 -7.42 -13.11
N LEU A 133 9.66 -7.14 -14.39
CA LEU A 133 9.14 -7.97 -15.49
C LEU A 133 9.64 -9.41 -15.47
N ARG A 134 10.85 -9.65 -14.92
CA ARG A 134 11.39 -11.01 -14.75
C ARG A 134 10.77 -11.71 -13.53
N ARG A 135 10.44 -10.94 -12.50
CA ARG A 135 9.87 -11.44 -11.24
C ARG A 135 8.36 -11.67 -11.31
N ILE A 136 7.70 -11.16 -12.34
CA ILE A 136 6.26 -11.37 -12.54
C ILE A 136 5.91 -12.86 -12.70
N ASP A 137 6.86 -13.67 -13.17
CA ASP A 137 6.72 -15.12 -13.30
C ASP A 137 6.91 -15.86 -11.96
N GLU A 138 7.48 -15.19 -10.95
CA GLU A 138 7.59 -15.69 -9.56
C GLU A 138 6.28 -15.50 -8.78
N LEU A 139 5.32 -14.75 -9.34
CA LEU A 139 4.00 -14.54 -8.73
C LEU A 139 3.14 -15.81 -8.82
N PRO A 140 2.12 -15.95 -7.94
CA PRO A 140 1.21 -17.08 -7.97
C PRO A 140 0.61 -17.30 -9.36
N SER A 141 0.48 -18.57 -9.76
CA SER A 141 -0.07 -18.94 -11.08
C SER A 141 -1.56 -18.63 -11.22
N ASP A 142 -2.28 -18.43 -10.12
CA ASP A 142 -3.69 -18.00 -10.14
C ASP A 142 -3.81 -16.58 -10.71
N PRO A 143 -4.41 -16.39 -11.90
CA PRO A 143 -4.42 -15.09 -12.58
C PRO A 143 -5.07 -13.98 -11.76
N VAL A 144 -6.15 -14.29 -11.04
CA VAL A 144 -6.87 -13.31 -10.21
C VAL A 144 -6.00 -12.81 -9.06
N GLN A 145 -5.33 -13.74 -8.37
CA GLN A 145 -4.39 -13.39 -7.31
C GLN A 145 -3.19 -12.61 -7.85
N LYS A 146 -2.65 -13.01 -9.01
CA LYS A 146 -1.55 -12.30 -9.68
C LYS A 146 -1.95 -10.86 -10.03
N GLN A 147 -3.11 -10.66 -10.65
CA GLN A 147 -3.64 -9.32 -10.97
C GLN A 147 -3.74 -8.45 -9.71
N MET A 148 -4.37 -8.97 -8.65
CA MET A 148 -4.56 -8.27 -7.37
C MET A 148 -3.22 -7.85 -6.74
N LEU A 149 -2.21 -8.74 -6.75
CA LEU A 149 -0.88 -8.45 -6.21
C LEU A 149 -0.19 -7.32 -6.97
N ILE A 150 -0.23 -7.36 -8.30
CA ILE A 150 0.36 -6.32 -9.15
C ILE A 150 -0.33 -4.99 -8.88
N GLU A 151 -1.66 -4.99 -8.87
CA GLU A 151 -2.47 -3.78 -8.64
C GLU A 151 -2.15 -3.13 -7.30
N LYS A 152 -2.22 -3.88 -6.19
CA LYS A 152 -1.96 -3.36 -4.84
C LYS A 152 -0.53 -2.83 -4.70
N ARG A 153 0.45 -3.52 -5.29
CA ARG A 153 1.85 -3.07 -5.24
C ARG A 153 2.05 -1.78 -6.00
N LEU A 154 1.57 -1.75 -7.24
CA LEU A 154 1.71 -0.61 -8.12
C LEU A 154 1.02 0.63 -7.54
N ARG A 155 -0.20 0.46 -7.01
CA ARG A 155 -0.92 1.55 -6.31
C ARG A 155 -0.08 2.10 -5.16
N SER A 156 0.48 1.25 -4.30
CA SER A 156 1.30 1.67 -3.17
C SER A 156 2.52 2.49 -3.60
N VAL A 157 3.25 2.02 -4.62
CA VAL A 157 4.43 2.70 -5.17
C VAL A 157 4.08 4.09 -5.71
N ILE A 158 2.95 4.22 -6.42
CA ILE A 158 2.49 5.49 -6.97
C ILE A 158 2.01 6.43 -5.85
N VAL A 159 1.23 5.93 -4.87
CA VAL A 159 0.68 6.74 -3.76
C VAL A 159 1.79 7.48 -3.01
N VAL A 160 2.88 6.80 -2.66
CA VAL A 160 4.03 7.39 -1.95
C VAL A 160 4.68 8.53 -2.76
N ARG A 161 4.51 8.54 -4.08
CA ARG A 161 5.14 9.49 -5.02
C ARG A 161 4.17 10.50 -5.63
N LEU A 162 2.88 10.46 -5.29
CA LEU A 162 1.87 11.38 -5.84
C LEU A 162 2.24 12.86 -5.69
N GLY A 163 2.96 13.22 -4.62
CA GLY A 163 3.42 14.59 -4.36
C GLY A 163 4.74 14.97 -5.03
N ASN A 164 5.45 14.02 -5.66
CA ASN A 164 6.81 14.24 -6.14
C ASN A 164 6.82 14.86 -7.54
N LEU A 165 6.11 14.25 -8.49
CA LEU A 165 6.07 14.67 -9.89
C LEU A 165 4.64 14.54 -10.46
N PRO A 166 4.23 15.44 -11.37
CA PRO A 166 2.91 15.40 -12.02
C PRO A 166 2.59 14.07 -12.71
N VAL A 167 3.60 13.40 -13.30
CA VAL A 167 3.42 12.12 -13.99
C VAL A 167 2.77 11.05 -13.12
N TYR A 168 3.06 11.01 -11.81
CA TYR A 168 2.49 10.01 -10.89
C TYR A 168 0.97 10.14 -10.74
N LYS A 169 0.43 11.36 -10.88
CA LYS A 169 -1.02 11.54 -10.91
C LYS A 169 -1.64 10.91 -12.15
N THR A 170 -1.03 11.11 -13.32
CA THR A 170 -1.49 10.50 -14.57
C THR A 170 -1.35 8.97 -14.56
N LEU A 171 -0.28 8.45 -13.96
CA LEU A 171 -0.10 7.00 -13.76
C LEU A 171 -1.16 6.42 -12.82
N MET A 172 -1.54 7.14 -11.75
CA MET A 172 -2.65 6.74 -10.87
C MET A 172 -4.00 6.74 -11.62
N GLU A 173 -4.29 7.80 -12.38
CA GLU A 173 -5.52 7.88 -13.19
C GLU A 173 -5.60 6.73 -14.20
N ARG A 174 -4.47 6.35 -14.81
CA ARG A 174 -4.38 5.19 -15.71
C ARG A 174 -4.60 3.87 -14.95
N LEU A 175 -4.03 3.71 -13.76
CA LEU A 175 -4.26 2.54 -12.91
C LEU A 175 -5.76 2.37 -12.62
N ASP A 176 -6.40 3.45 -12.15
CA ASP A 176 -7.84 3.46 -11.85
C ASP A 176 -8.67 3.11 -13.10
N ALA A 177 -8.31 3.64 -14.27
CA ALA A 177 -8.98 3.32 -15.54
C ALA A 177 -8.83 1.85 -15.96
N ILE A 178 -7.73 1.17 -15.62
CA ILE A 178 -7.56 -0.27 -15.87
C ILE A 178 -8.45 -1.09 -14.93
N ILE A 179 -8.57 -0.68 -13.66
CA ILE A 179 -9.33 -1.40 -12.64
C ILE A 179 -10.84 -1.25 -12.84
N GLU A 180 -11.30 -0.07 -13.28
CA GLU A 180 -12.72 0.20 -13.52
C GLU A 180 -13.29 -0.51 -14.75
N GLN A 181 -12.44 -1.03 -15.64
CA GLN A 181 -12.84 -1.77 -16.83
C GLN A 181 -13.34 -3.18 -16.48
N LYS A 182 -14.66 -3.30 -16.29
CA LYS A 182 -15.34 -4.54 -15.89
C LYS A 182 -15.30 -5.66 -16.91
N ASP A 183 -15.06 -5.36 -18.19
CA ASP A 183 -15.09 -6.33 -19.29
C ASP A 183 -13.71 -6.85 -19.69
N LEU A 184 -12.63 -6.37 -19.04
CA LEU A 184 -11.29 -6.88 -19.30
C LEU A 184 -11.17 -8.33 -18.83
N ASP A 185 -10.65 -9.19 -19.71
CA ASP A 185 -10.17 -10.49 -19.28
C ASP A 185 -8.98 -10.33 -18.32
N THR A 186 -8.86 -11.22 -17.34
CA THR A 186 -7.79 -11.14 -16.32
C THR A 186 -6.40 -11.11 -16.94
N GLN A 187 -6.15 -11.84 -18.04
CA GLN A 187 -4.84 -11.81 -18.71
C GLN A 187 -4.59 -10.47 -19.40
N GLN A 188 -5.62 -9.87 -19.98
CA GLN A 188 -5.52 -8.53 -20.57
C GLN A 188 -5.24 -7.47 -19.49
N SER A 189 -5.94 -7.55 -18.36
CA SER A 189 -5.69 -6.68 -17.20
C SER A 189 -4.24 -6.82 -16.69
N ILE A 190 -3.74 -8.06 -16.54
CA ILE A 190 -2.34 -8.31 -16.16
C ILE A 190 -1.38 -7.68 -17.19
N GLY A 191 -1.66 -7.78 -18.49
CA GLY A 191 -0.85 -7.16 -19.55
C GLY A 191 -0.77 -5.64 -19.40
N LEU A 192 -1.91 -4.97 -19.22
CA LEU A 192 -1.98 -3.51 -19.03
C LEU A 192 -1.28 -3.06 -17.74
N LEU A 193 -1.46 -3.81 -16.66
CA LEU A 193 -0.78 -3.53 -15.38
C LEU A 193 0.74 -3.71 -15.51
N THR A 194 1.18 -4.70 -16.29
CA THR A 194 2.61 -4.95 -16.57
C THR A 194 3.23 -3.80 -17.35
N GLU A 195 2.54 -3.31 -18.39
CA GLU A 195 2.95 -2.13 -19.15
C GLU A 195 3.05 -0.90 -18.25
N LEU A 196 2.01 -0.64 -17.44
CA LEU A 196 1.98 0.48 -16.51
C LEU A 196 3.10 0.39 -15.46
N THR A 197 3.49 -0.82 -15.06
CA THR A 197 4.63 -0.99 -14.15
C THR A 197 5.94 -0.54 -14.81
N GLY A 198 6.12 -0.79 -16.10
CA GLY A 198 7.24 -0.26 -16.88
C GLY A 198 7.27 1.26 -16.88
N GLU A 199 6.12 1.91 -17.06
CA GLU A 199 6.02 3.38 -17.04
C GLU A 199 6.32 3.98 -15.67
N VAL A 200 5.83 3.34 -14.59
CA VAL A 200 6.17 3.74 -13.21
C VAL A 200 7.68 3.62 -12.98
N ASN A 201 8.31 2.54 -13.45
CA ASN A 201 9.75 2.37 -13.31
C ASN A 201 10.54 3.44 -14.08
N GLU A 202 10.12 3.80 -15.30
CA GLU A 202 10.76 4.89 -16.04
C GLU A 202 10.56 6.24 -15.36
N ALA A 203 9.37 6.54 -14.83
CA ALA A 203 9.14 7.76 -14.04
C ALA A 203 10.01 7.81 -12.77
N MET A 204 10.23 6.66 -12.12
CA MET A 204 11.13 6.55 -10.96
C MET A 204 12.59 6.78 -11.33
N LYS A 205 13.04 6.32 -12.50
CA LYS A 205 14.40 6.61 -13.01
C LYS A 205 14.57 8.08 -13.33
N GLU A 206 13.59 8.70 -13.97
CA GLU A 206 13.60 10.13 -14.26
C GLU A 206 13.66 10.95 -12.96
N GLU A 207 12.86 10.58 -11.96
CA GLU A 207 12.90 11.20 -10.63
C GLU A 207 14.27 11.06 -9.95
N ALA A 208 14.95 9.93 -10.14
CA ALA A 208 16.25 9.64 -9.55
C ALA A 208 17.43 10.27 -10.30
N ASP A 209 17.25 10.73 -11.54
CA ASP A 209 18.32 11.39 -12.29
C ASP A 209 18.67 12.75 -11.65
N LEU A 210 19.86 12.81 -11.04
CA LEU A 210 20.35 13.97 -10.29
C LEU A 210 20.67 15.19 -11.17
N LYS A 211 20.56 15.08 -12.50
CA LYS A 211 20.85 16.19 -13.42
C LYS A 211 19.85 17.34 -13.33
N GLN A 212 18.63 17.10 -12.87
CA GLN A 212 17.58 18.11 -12.77
C GLN A 212 16.92 18.09 -11.40
N SER A 213 16.49 19.25 -10.94
CA SER A 213 15.68 19.34 -9.73
C SER A 213 14.26 18.80 -9.99
N LYS A 214 13.58 18.30 -8.94
CA LYS A 214 12.17 17.86 -9.05
C LYS A 214 11.24 18.96 -9.60
N GLY A 215 11.56 20.24 -9.31
CA GLY A 215 10.79 21.38 -9.82
C GLY A 215 10.96 21.55 -11.32
N GLU A 216 12.19 21.47 -11.83
CA GLU A 216 12.49 21.51 -13.27
C GLU A 216 11.83 20.35 -14.01
N LEU A 217 11.94 19.13 -13.48
CA LEU A 217 11.28 17.95 -14.02
C LEU A 217 9.76 18.12 -14.08
N ALA A 218 9.14 18.63 -13.02
CA ALA A 218 7.70 18.88 -12.99
C ALA A 218 7.28 19.93 -14.05
N ILE A 219 8.06 21.00 -14.24
CA ILE A 219 7.79 22.00 -15.28
C ILE A 219 7.92 21.36 -16.67
N ASN A 220 8.99 20.61 -16.93
CA ASN A 220 9.20 19.90 -18.19
C ASN A 220 8.01 18.98 -18.53
N GLN A 221 7.59 18.16 -17.57
CA GLN A 221 6.46 17.25 -17.73
C GLN A 221 5.14 18.00 -17.99
N LEU A 222 4.87 19.10 -17.27
CA LEU A 222 3.67 19.89 -17.48
C LEU A 222 3.66 20.60 -18.83
N VAL A 223 4.80 21.14 -19.27
CA VAL A 223 4.91 21.80 -20.58
C VAL A 223 4.71 20.79 -21.71
N ALA A 224 5.34 19.63 -21.62
CA ALA A 224 5.19 18.56 -22.60
C ALA A 224 3.75 18.00 -22.64
N GLY A 225 3.10 17.85 -21.48
CA GLY A 225 1.78 17.24 -21.38
C GLY A 225 0.59 18.18 -21.54
N LYS A 226 0.76 19.51 -21.35
CA LYS A 226 -0.33 20.50 -21.38
C LYS A 226 -0.22 21.53 -22.49
N THR A 227 0.87 21.53 -23.27
CA THR A 227 1.10 22.51 -24.32
C THR A 227 1.44 21.84 -25.64
N ASN A 228 0.98 22.42 -26.75
CA ASN A 228 1.41 22.05 -28.11
C ASN A 228 2.47 23.04 -28.63
N TYR A 229 3.26 23.63 -27.73
CA TYR A 229 4.26 24.60 -28.13
C TYR A 229 5.34 23.90 -28.96
N ALA A 230 5.76 24.51 -30.08
CA ALA A 230 6.67 23.88 -31.03
C ALA A 230 8.05 23.53 -30.46
N LYS A 231 8.45 24.17 -29.35
CA LYS A 231 9.73 23.96 -28.68
C LYS A 231 9.55 23.87 -27.15
N PRO A 232 8.99 22.76 -26.65
CA PRO A 232 8.61 22.61 -25.25
C PRO A 232 9.80 22.81 -24.30
N ASP A 233 11.00 22.37 -24.68
CA ASP A 233 12.22 22.53 -23.87
C ASP A 233 12.62 24.00 -23.66
N GLU A 234 12.49 24.84 -24.69
CA GLU A 234 12.78 26.28 -24.59
C GLU A 234 11.77 26.96 -23.65
N LEU A 235 10.49 26.57 -23.75
CA LEU A 235 9.43 27.10 -22.88
C LEU A 235 9.63 26.66 -21.42
N ALA A 236 9.96 25.40 -21.19
CA ALA A 236 10.19 24.88 -19.84
C ALA A 236 11.42 25.52 -19.18
N THR A 237 12.50 25.72 -19.94
CA THR A 237 13.69 26.47 -19.48
C THR A 237 13.32 27.90 -19.11
N ARG A 238 12.52 28.58 -19.95
CA ARG A 238 12.08 29.96 -19.68
C ARG A 238 11.21 30.06 -18.43
N LEU A 239 10.27 29.14 -18.24
CA LEU A 239 9.42 29.09 -17.05
C LEU A 239 10.23 28.81 -15.79
N THR A 240 11.20 27.89 -15.89
CA THR A 240 12.13 27.60 -14.79
C THR A 240 12.90 28.84 -14.37
N ASN A 241 13.44 29.61 -15.32
CA ASN A 241 14.17 30.85 -15.02
C ASN A 241 13.28 31.90 -14.35
N ILE A 242 12.07 32.12 -14.86
CA ILE A 242 11.11 33.06 -14.26
C ILE A 242 10.75 32.64 -12.83
N ILE A 243 10.52 31.34 -12.60
CA ILE A 243 10.20 30.84 -11.27
C ILE A 243 11.42 30.99 -10.34
N ALA A 244 12.63 30.70 -10.82
CA ALA A 244 13.85 30.85 -10.06
C ALA A 244 14.13 32.31 -9.64
N GLU A 245 13.75 33.30 -10.46
CA GLU A 245 13.84 34.73 -10.11
C GLU A 245 12.93 35.12 -8.94
N HIS A 246 11.82 34.39 -8.76
CA HIS A 246 10.80 34.68 -7.75
C HIS A 246 10.76 33.67 -6.59
N THR A 247 11.68 32.71 -6.56
CA THR A 247 11.71 31.65 -5.55
C THR A 247 13.12 31.42 -5.02
N PHE A 248 13.25 30.67 -3.93
CA PHE A 248 14.53 30.30 -3.35
C PHE A 248 14.82 28.81 -3.58
N PRO A 249 16.09 28.37 -3.58
CA PRO A 249 16.42 26.95 -3.76
C PRO A 249 15.70 26.04 -2.76
N GLY A 250 14.96 25.05 -3.26
CA GLY A 250 14.21 24.11 -2.42
C GLY A 250 12.82 24.61 -1.97
N TRP A 251 12.31 25.71 -2.52
CA TRP A 251 10.96 26.22 -2.27
C TRP A 251 9.86 25.16 -2.45
N GLN A 252 10.06 24.24 -3.39
CA GLN A 252 9.16 23.12 -3.69
C GLN A 252 9.00 22.12 -2.53
N ASN A 253 9.94 22.10 -1.59
CA ASN A 253 9.93 21.20 -0.44
C ASN A 253 9.34 21.86 0.82
N GLN A 254 8.99 23.15 0.78
CA GLN A 254 8.44 23.88 1.94
C GLN A 254 6.91 24.06 1.82
N PRO A 255 6.11 23.40 2.68
CA PRO A 255 4.65 23.55 2.67
C PRO A 255 4.16 24.99 2.85
N SER A 256 4.91 25.80 3.61
CA SER A 256 4.58 27.22 3.88
C SER A 256 4.64 28.11 2.64
N VAL A 257 5.45 27.76 1.64
CA VAL A 257 5.66 28.56 0.42
C VAL A 257 4.60 28.25 -0.64
N GLN A 258 4.10 27.01 -0.70
CA GLN A 258 2.97 26.64 -1.56
C GLN A 258 1.73 27.50 -1.31
N ALA A 259 1.54 27.99 -0.08
CA ALA A 259 0.41 28.86 0.28
C ALA A 259 0.55 30.30 -0.26
N THR A 260 1.78 30.80 -0.44
CA THR A 260 2.03 32.18 -0.89
C THR A 260 1.87 32.33 -2.41
N ILE A 261 2.18 31.29 -3.18
CA ILE A 261 2.12 31.30 -4.66
C ILE A 261 0.67 31.14 -5.17
N LYS A 262 -0.25 30.62 -4.36
CA LYS A 262 -1.69 30.50 -4.70
C LYS A 262 -2.47 31.84 -4.56
N ARG A 263 -1.84 32.93 -4.15
CA ARG A 263 -2.48 34.25 -3.98
C ARG A 263 -2.18 35.19 -5.13
#